data_AF-A0A9X0JKR4-F1
#
_entry.id   AF-A0A9X0JKR4-F1
#
_cell.length_a   1.000
_cell.length_b   1.000
_cell.length_c   1.000
_cell.angle_alpha   90.00
_cell.angle_beta   90.00
_cell.angle_gamma   90.00
#
_symmetry.space_group_name_H-M   'P 1'
#
loop_
_entity.id
_entity.type
_entity.pdbx_description
1 polymer ?
#
loop_
_entity_poly.entity_id
_entity_poly.type
_entity_poly.pdbx_seq_one_letter_code
_entity_poly.pdbx_strand_id
1 'polypeptide(L)'
;MTLHTRSYADVRQALLAHEEVALVDVREEAPFAEAHPLFAANIPLSKLELEVLARIPRRDTAITLYDNGEGLAERALARLQSLGYSDVKLLEGGLQSWRDADGELFIDVNVPSKAFGELVEHHRHTPSLAPEEVKQLLDAKADVVVLDARRFDEYQTMSIPNGVSVPGAELVLRARELAPNPQTRIIVNCAGRTRSIIGTQSLVNAGLPNPVSALRNGTIGWLLAGQTLDHGQSRRFAQVSPATLEVARADARRVADKAGVKRGSRADLAAWQADTTRTTYLFDVRTPEEFEAGHVPGARSTPGGQLVQETDHYASVRGARIVLVDDDGVRGNMSASWLAQLGWEVAVLDDLNAEDFSEHGAWNAPTPPQPQVEEVSAETLREWRRHGDVAVLDFTSSANYVKQHIPGAWWTLRADLAQALQAIPVAGRYVLTCGSSKLARLAVAEVEALTGKPVFVLKDGTASWIAAGLELEHGESHLASPRIDRYRRPYEGTDAPREAMQAYLDWEYGLVEQLARDGTHGFYVI
;
A
#
# COMPACT_ATOMS: atom_id res chain seq x y z
N MET A 1 29.17 -6.13 -24.44
CA MET A 1 28.78 -6.80 -23.17
C MET A 1 27.63 -6.01 -22.60
N THR A 2 26.42 -6.56 -22.58
CA THR A 2 25.30 -5.97 -21.84
C THR A 2 25.61 -6.09 -20.35
N LEU A 3 25.69 -4.97 -19.65
CA LEU A 3 25.92 -4.95 -18.21
C LEU A 3 24.70 -5.62 -17.53
N HIS A 4 24.94 -6.72 -16.81
CA HIS A 4 23.91 -7.45 -16.06
C HIS A 4 23.53 -6.78 -14.74
N THR A 5 24.28 -5.74 -14.34
CA THR A 5 24.16 -5.07 -13.06
C THR A 5 23.98 -3.55 -13.21
N ARG A 6 23.42 -2.92 -12.18
CA ARG A 6 23.45 -1.48 -11.91
C ARG A 6 24.08 -1.25 -10.54
N SER A 7 24.97 -0.28 -10.44
CA SER A 7 25.58 0.10 -9.16
C SER A 7 24.67 1.02 -8.35
N TYR A 8 24.99 1.20 -7.06
CA TYR A 8 24.40 2.28 -6.24
C TYR A 8 24.50 3.65 -6.92
N ALA A 9 25.66 3.96 -7.51
CA ALA A 9 25.90 5.25 -8.17
C ALA A 9 24.98 5.47 -9.38
N ASP A 10 24.75 4.43 -10.19
CA ASP A 10 23.82 4.50 -11.33
C ASP A 10 22.39 4.81 -10.88
N VAL A 11 21.92 4.10 -9.84
CA VAL A 11 20.57 4.31 -9.28
C VAL A 11 20.46 5.71 -8.68
N ARG A 12 21.44 6.14 -7.88
CA ARG A 12 21.49 7.49 -7.29
C ARG A 12 21.46 8.57 -8.36
N GLN A 13 22.25 8.42 -9.42
CA GLN A 13 22.31 9.40 -10.51
C GLN A 13 20.95 9.53 -11.21
N ALA A 14 20.29 8.41 -11.50
CA ALA A 14 18.98 8.43 -12.13
C ALA A 14 17.90 9.08 -11.23
N LEU A 15 17.94 8.83 -9.91
CA LEU A 15 17.06 9.50 -8.94
C LEU A 15 17.28 11.01 -8.92
N LEU A 16 18.54 11.47 -8.89
CA LEU A 16 18.88 12.91 -8.92
C LEU A 16 18.53 13.58 -10.25
N ALA A 17 18.59 12.82 -11.36
CA ALA A 17 18.19 13.29 -12.68
C ALA A 17 16.68 13.23 -12.93
N HIS A 18 15.90 12.73 -11.95
CA HIS A 18 14.46 12.49 -12.06
C HIS A 18 14.08 11.59 -13.25
N GLU A 19 14.94 10.64 -13.59
CA GLU A 19 14.68 9.62 -14.61
C GLU A 19 13.71 8.55 -14.09
N GLU A 20 12.99 7.89 -14.99
CA GLU A 20 12.11 6.78 -14.62
C GLU A 20 12.92 5.53 -14.23
N VAL A 21 12.90 5.18 -12.94
CA VAL A 21 13.57 4.00 -12.38
C VAL A 21 12.67 3.22 -11.43
N ALA A 22 12.83 1.90 -11.44
CA ALA A 22 12.20 1.02 -10.46
C ALA A 22 13.29 0.23 -9.72
N LEU A 23 13.54 0.58 -8.47
CA LEU A 23 14.37 -0.20 -7.56
C LEU A 23 13.45 -1.16 -6.79
N VAL A 24 13.64 -2.46 -6.97
CA VAL A 24 12.68 -3.48 -6.50
C VAL A 24 13.37 -4.44 -5.56
N ASP A 25 12.88 -4.47 -4.32
CA ASP A 25 13.21 -5.52 -3.36
C ASP A 25 12.29 -6.72 -3.60
N VAL A 26 12.89 -7.88 -3.90
CA VAL A 26 12.13 -9.11 -4.19
C VAL A 26 12.02 -10.05 -2.99
N ARG A 27 12.53 -9.65 -1.83
CA ARG A 27 12.34 -10.37 -0.57
C ARG A 27 10.90 -10.18 -0.08
N GLU A 28 10.50 -11.00 0.88
CA GLU A 28 9.21 -10.84 1.56
C GLU A 28 9.15 -9.51 2.35
N GLU A 29 7.95 -9.08 2.75
CA GLU A 29 7.75 -7.75 3.35
C GLU A 29 8.52 -7.58 4.68
N ALA A 30 8.61 -8.63 5.52
CA ALA A 30 9.29 -8.52 6.81
C ALA A 30 10.82 -8.24 6.66
N PRO A 31 11.61 -9.03 5.90
CA PRO A 31 13.03 -8.73 5.69
C PRO A 31 13.27 -7.44 4.89
N PHE A 32 12.32 -7.02 4.04
CA PHE A 32 12.35 -5.68 3.44
C PHE A 32 12.26 -4.60 4.51
N ALA A 33 11.29 -4.69 5.42
CA ALA A 33 11.07 -3.71 6.48
C ALA A 33 12.20 -3.65 7.53
N GLU A 34 13.14 -4.59 7.51
CA GLU A 34 14.33 -4.55 8.37
C GLU A 34 15.44 -3.66 7.82
N ALA A 35 15.53 -3.49 6.50
CA ALA A 35 16.47 -2.59 5.84
C ALA A 35 16.21 -2.52 4.32
N HIS A 36 15.97 -1.32 3.81
CA HIS A 36 15.84 -1.05 2.38
C HIS A 36 16.22 0.40 2.00
N PRO A 37 16.62 0.68 0.75
CA PRO A 37 16.77 2.04 0.24
C PRO A 37 15.47 2.86 0.24
N LEU A 38 15.55 4.19 0.33
CA LEU A 38 14.38 5.08 0.45
C LEU A 38 13.29 4.80 -0.60
N PHE A 39 13.68 4.71 -1.87
CA PHE A 39 12.77 4.54 -3.00
C PHE A 39 12.68 3.09 -3.51
N ALA A 40 13.15 2.11 -2.74
CA ALA A 40 12.93 0.71 -3.06
C ALA A 40 11.45 0.34 -2.85
N ALA A 41 10.82 -0.22 -3.88
CA ALA A 41 9.49 -0.80 -3.79
C ALA A 41 9.61 -2.29 -3.49
N ASN A 42 8.91 -2.78 -2.46
CA ASN A 42 8.82 -4.21 -2.20
C ASN A 42 7.81 -4.86 -3.17
N ILE A 43 8.31 -5.77 -4.03
CA ILE A 43 7.49 -6.65 -4.88
C ILE A 43 8.04 -8.07 -4.68
N PRO A 44 7.55 -8.83 -3.68
CA PRO A 44 8.12 -10.12 -3.34
C PRO A 44 8.11 -11.07 -4.53
N LEU A 45 9.18 -11.87 -4.70
CA LEU A 45 9.25 -12.90 -5.73
C LEU A 45 8.02 -13.82 -5.70
N SER A 46 7.47 -14.06 -4.50
CA SER A 46 6.24 -14.83 -4.31
C SER A 46 5.06 -14.30 -5.12
N LYS A 47 4.91 -12.97 -5.27
CA LYS A 47 3.74 -12.32 -5.89
C LYS A 47 4.07 -11.54 -7.17
N LEU A 48 5.33 -11.56 -7.62
CA LEU A 48 5.87 -10.75 -8.71
C LEU A 48 4.93 -10.66 -9.93
N GLU A 49 4.50 -11.79 -10.47
CA GLU A 49 3.67 -11.85 -11.68
C GLU A 49 2.25 -11.29 -11.46
N LEU A 50 1.75 -11.26 -10.22
CA LEU A 50 0.42 -10.73 -9.91
C LEU A 50 0.40 -9.20 -9.82
N GLU A 51 1.55 -8.57 -9.54
CA GLU A 51 1.62 -7.15 -9.20
C GLU A 51 2.39 -6.33 -10.24
N VAL A 52 3.42 -6.91 -10.86
CA VAL A 52 4.41 -6.12 -11.60
C VAL A 52 3.82 -5.39 -12.80
N LEU A 53 2.84 -5.97 -13.51
CA LEU A 53 2.27 -5.30 -14.70
C LEU A 53 1.45 -4.05 -14.34
N ALA A 54 0.94 -3.97 -13.11
CA ALA A 54 0.22 -2.80 -12.62
C ALA A 54 1.19 -1.76 -12.03
N ARG A 55 2.24 -2.22 -11.34
CA ARG A 55 3.19 -1.36 -10.63
C ARG A 55 4.28 -0.81 -11.54
N ILE A 56 4.67 -1.54 -12.58
CA ILE A 56 5.71 -1.16 -13.56
C ILE A 56 5.16 -1.46 -14.98
N PRO A 57 4.19 -0.69 -15.49
CA PRO A 57 3.48 -1.05 -16.72
C PRO A 57 4.35 -0.96 -17.98
N ARG A 58 5.35 -0.06 -18.02
CA ARG A 58 6.23 0.16 -19.17
C ARG A 58 7.34 -0.91 -19.22
N ARG A 59 7.41 -1.68 -20.31
CA ARG A 59 8.26 -2.88 -20.44
C ARG A 59 9.76 -2.59 -20.61
N ASP A 60 10.12 -1.37 -20.99
CA ASP A 60 11.51 -0.89 -21.07
C ASP A 60 11.84 0.08 -19.91
N THR A 61 11.10 0.00 -18.79
CA THR A 61 11.51 0.67 -17.55
C THR A 61 12.87 0.15 -17.10
N ALA A 62 13.74 1.03 -16.62
CA ALA A 62 15.00 0.66 -15.99
C ALA A 62 14.72 0.01 -14.62
N ILE A 63 14.59 -1.32 -14.60
CA ILE A 63 14.31 -2.10 -13.39
C ILE A 63 15.62 -2.59 -12.79
N THR A 64 15.82 -2.32 -11.51
CA THR A 64 16.95 -2.80 -10.71
C THR A 64 16.41 -3.69 -9.60
N LEU A 65 16.65 -5.00 -9.70
CA LEU A 65 16.20 -5.99 -8.72
C LEU A 65 17.29 -6.23 -7.68
N TYR A 66 16.92 -6.41 -6.42
CA TYR A 66 17.86 -6.82 -5.40
C TYR A 66 17.23 -7.69 -4.32
N ASP A 67 18.09 -8.42 -3.64
CA ASP A 67 17.87 -9.10 -2.38
C ASP A 67 19.10 -8.89 -1.48
N ASN A 68 19.27 -9.71 -0.44
CA ASN A 68 20.41 -9.68 0.46
C ASN A 68 21.20 -11.01 0.44
N GLY A 69 21.30 -11.64 -0.74
CA GLY A 69 22.07 -12.87 -0.96
C GLY A 69 21.27 -14.17 -0.92
N GLU A 70 19.93 -14.10 -0.85
CA GLU A 70 19.04 -15.26 -0.87
C GLU A 70 18.94 -15.94 -2.25
N GLY A 71 19.37 -15.27 -3.34
CA GLY A 71 19.26 -15.78 -4.71
C GLY A 71 17.86 -15.63 -5.32
N LEU A 72 17.05 -14.73 -4.75
CA LEU A 72 15.72 -14.38 -5.21
C LEU A 72 15.78 -13.43 -6.41
N ALA A 73 16.76 -12.52 -6.42
CA ALA A 73 16.89 -11.49 -7.45
C ALA A 73 17.14 -12.07 -8.86
N GLU A 74 17.96 -13.13 -8.97
CA GLU A 74 18.21 -13.82 -10.24
C GLU A 74 16.96 -14.52 -10.77
N ARG A 75 16.18 -15.15 -9.87
CA ARG A 75 14.89 -15.78 -10.22
C ARG A 75 13.89 -14.73 -10.69
N ALA A 76 13.82 -13.60 -10.00
CA ALA A 76 12.98 -12.47 -10.40
C ALA A 76 13.40 -11.90 -11.77
N LEU A 77 14.70 -11.76 -12.01
CA LEU A 77 15.24 -11.27 -13.28
C LEU A 77 14.80 -12.16 -14.45
N ALA A 78 14.94 -13.48 -14.32
CA ALA A 78 14.50 -14.43 -15.34
C ALA A 78 12.98 -14.35 -15.60
N ARG A 79 12.18 -14.21 -14.53
CA ARG A 79 10.72 -14.04 -14.64
C ARG A 79 10.32 -12.73 -15.31
N LEU A 80 10.98 -11.62 -15.01
CA LEU A 80 10.67 -10.35 -15.67
C LEU A 80 11.08 -10.36 -17.15
N GLN A 81 12.22 -10.97 -17.49
CA GLN A 81 12.63 -11.13 -18.89
C GLN A 81 11.62 -11.98 -19.67
N SER A 82 11.09 -13.07 -19.09
CA SER A 82 10.06 -13.89 -19.75
C SER A 82 8.71 -13.18 -19.89
N LEU A 83 8.43 -12.20 -19.01
CA LEU A 83 7.28 -11.30 -19.11
C LEU A 83 7.49 -10.15 -20.12
N GLY A 84 8.65 -10.10 -20.79
CA GLY A 84 8.95 -9.14 -21.84
C GLY A 84 9.54 -7.83 -21.36
N TYR A 85 10.01 -7.74 -20.11
CA TYR A 85 10.77 -6.57 -19.68
C TYR A 85 12.18 -6.58 -20.28
N SER A 86 12.56 -5.50 -20.94
CA SER A 86 13.80 -5.43 -21.74
C SER A 86 15.00 -4.85 -20.99
N ASP A 87 14.77 -4.07 -19.93
CA ASP A 87 15.83 -3.37 -19.19
C ASP A 87 15.86 -3.73 -17.68
N VAL A 88 15.99 -5.03 -17.42
CA VAL A 88 16.08 -5.59 -16.06
C VAL A 88 17.53 -5.94 -15.73
N LYS A 89 18.02 -5.43 -14.59
CA LYS A 89 19.38 -5.67 -14.08
C LYS A 89 19.34 -5.97 -12.59
N LEU A 90 20.39 -6.61 -12.07
CA LEU A 90 20.59 -6.81 -10.64
C LEU A 90 21.27 -5.57 -10.03
N LEU A 91 20.96 -5.25 -8.78
CA LEU A 91 21.80 -4.33 -8.00
C LEU A 91 23.14 -5.01 -7.74
N GLU A 92 24.23 -4.36 -8.15
CA GLU A 92 25.58 -4.87 -7.91
C GLU A 92 25.78 -5.11 -6.41
N GLY A 93 26.11 -6.35 -6.04
CA GLY A 93 26.34 -6.76 -4.65
C GLY A 93 25.12 -6.67 -3.71
N GLY A 94 23.91 -6.51 -4.25
CA GLY A 94 22.66 -6.50 -3.47
C GLY A 94 22.58 -5.42 -2.40
N LEU A 95 21.77 -5.65 -1.36
CA LEU A 95 21.58 -4.71 -0.26
C LEU A 95 22.88 -4.40 0.50
N GLN A 96 23.81 -5.36 0.61
CA GLN A 96 25.08 -5.14 1.29
C GLN A 96 25.93 -4.10 0.55
N SER A 97 26.01 -4.16 -0.78
CA SER A 97 26.78 -3.16 -1.53
C SER A 97 26.13 -1.78 -1.52
N TRP A 98 24.81 -1.67 -1.36
CA TRP A 98 24.17 -0.36 -1.11
C TRP A 98 24.71 0.25 0.18
N ARG A 99 24.80 -0.56 1.24
CA ARG A 99 25.34 -0.16 2.54
C ARG A 99 26.82 0.20 2.46
N ASP A 100 27.62 -0.64 1.79
CA ASP A 100 29.07 -0.45 1.66
C ASP A 100 29.44 0.79 0.81
N ALA A 101 28.50 1.25 -0.04
CA ALA A 101 28.63 2.47 -0.82
C ALA A 101 28.09 3.73 -0.09
N ASP A 102 27.92 3.66 1.23
CA ASP A 102 27.33 4.71 2.08
C ASP A 102 25.91 5.13 1.65
N GLY A 103 25.17 4.24 1.00
CA GLY A 103 23.76 4.44 0.70
C GLY A 103 22.91 4.34 1.97
N GLU A 104 22.11 5.37 2.25
CA GLU A 104 21.21 5.36 3.41
C GLU A 104 20.20 4.20 3.30
N LEU A 105 19.98 3.53 4.43
CA LEU A 105 19.01 2.46 4.56
C LEU A 105 17.97 2.84 5.60
N PHE A 106 16.73 2.47 5.31
CA PHE A 106 15.56 2.74 6.12
C PHE A 106 14.95 1.42 6.58
N ILE A 107 14.23 1.48 7.69
CA ILE A 107 13.40 0.38 8.21
C ILE A 107 11.92 0.72 8.03
N ASP A 108 11.04 -0.21 8.35
CA ASP A 108 9.58 -0.12 8.20
C ASP A 108 9.15 -0.13 6.71
N VAL A 109 7.96 0.37 6.40
CA VAL A 109 7.33 0.37 5.07
C VAL A 109 6.79 1.76 4.75
N ASN A 110 6.59 2.03 3.46
CA ASN A 110 6.07 3.30 2.94
C ASN A 110 6.87 4.53 3.41
N VAL A 111 8.19 4.33 3.55
CA VAL A 111 9.11 5.30 4.14
C VAL A 111 9.09 6.66 3.46
N PRO A 112 9.07 6.80 2.11
CA PRO A 112 8.97 8.10 1.47
C PRO A 112 7.80 8.94 2.01
N SER A 113 6.63 8.33 2.14
CA SER A 113 5.40 8.98 2.61
C SER A 113 5.49 9.38 4.08
N LYS A 114 6.02 8.49 4.93
CA LYS A 114 6.15 8.74 6.38
C LYS A 114 7.20 9.82 6.67
N ALA A 115 8.36 9.70 6.04
CA ALA A 115 9.43 10.68 6.16
C ALA A 115 9.01 12.06 5.65
N PHE A 116 8.21 12.11 4.57
CA PHE A 116 7.60 13.34 4.11
C PHE A 116 6.60 13.92 5.11
N GLY A 117 5.78 13.10 5.78
CA GLY A 117 4.92 13.55 6.87
C GLY A 117 5.70 14.27 7.97
N GLU A 118 6.82 13.72 8.40
CA GLU A 118 7.71 14.34 9.39
C GLU A 118 8.36 15.63 8.86
N LEU A 119 8.76 15.66 7.59
CA LEU A 119 9.27 16.86 6.92
C LEU A 119 8.23 18.00 6.91
N VAL A 120 6.95 17.68 6.69
CA VAL A 120 5.84 18.65 6.74
C VAL A 120 5.69 19.25 8.14
N GLU A 121 5.67 18.42 9.19
CA GLU A 121 5.60 18.94 10.57
C GLU A 121 6.83 19.80 10.91
N HIS A 122 8.03 19.36 10.51
CA HIS A 122 9.27 20.09 10.73
C HIS A 122 9.25 21.50 10.13
N HIS A 123 8.79 21.64 8.88
CA HIS A 123 8.78 22.93 8.16
C HIS A 123 7.59 23.82 8.50
N ARG A 124 6.40 23.25 8.69
CA ARG A 124 5.15 24.02 8.87
C ARG A 124 4.75 24.17 10.32
N HIS A 125 5.44 23.49 11.23
CA HIS A 125 5.08 23.41 12.65
C HIS A 125 3.61 23.03 12.81
N THR A 126 3.19 21.99 12.07
CA THR A 126 1.80 21.51 12.03
C THR A 126 1.25 21.38 13.46
N PRO A 127 0.17 22.08 13.82
CA PRO A 127 -0.29 22.10 15.21
C PRO A 127 -0.65 20.71 15.70
N SER A 128 -0.25 20.35 16.93
CA SER A 128 -0.59 19.07 17.55
C SER A 128 -0.91 19.20 19.03
N LEU A 129 -1.80 18.35 19.53
CA LEU A 129 -2.17 18.23 20.95
C LEU A 129 -1.74 16.88 21.49
N ALA A 130 -1.28 16.85 22.75
CA ALA A 130 -0.97 15.60 23.44
C ALA A 130 -2.25 14.79 23.73
N PRO A 131 -2.17 13.44 23.82
CA PRO A 131 -3.30 12.60 24.16
C PRO A 131 -4.04 13.04 25.44
N GLU A 132 -3.31 13.45 26.47
CA GLU A 132 -3.87 13.92 27.76
C GLU A 132 -4.70 15.20 27.58
N GLU A 133 -4.25 16.13 26.75
CA GLU A 133 -4.97 17.37 26.44
C GLU A 133 -6.26 17.08 25.68
N VAL A 134 -6.19 16.19 24.68
CA VAL A 134 -7.39 15.76 23.92
C VAL A 134 -8.37 15.03 24.84
N LYS A 135 -7.89 14.15 25.71
CA LYS A 135 -8.74 13.49 26.72
C LYS A 135 -9.43 14.50 27.64
N GLN A 136 -8.73 15.51 28.12
CA GLN A 136 -9.34 16.56 28.94
C GLN A 136 -10.45 17.31 28.20
N LEU A 137 -10.26 17.61 26.90
CA LEU A 137 -11.29 18.23 26.06
C LEU A 137 -12.54 17.35 25.94
N LEU A 138 -12.35 16.04 25.71
CA LEU A 138 -13.45 15.07 25.62
C LEU A 138 -14.19 14.91 26.94
N ASP A 139 -13.46 14.78 28.06
CA ASP A 139 -14.03 14.63 29.40
C ASP A 139 -14.82 15.89 29.82
N ALA A 140 -14.32 17.07 29.44
CA ALA A 140 -15.00 18.35 29.64
C ALA A 140 -16.16 18.61 28.68
N LYS A 141 -16.41 17.71 27.71
CA LYS A 141 -17.40 17.87 26.63
C LYS A 141 -17.24 19.20 25.89
N ALA A 142 -15.99 19.59 25.62
CA ALA A 142 -15.67 20.76 24.83
C ALA A 142 -16.23 20.61 23.40
N ASP A 143 -16.42 21.74 22.71
CA ASP A 143 -16.87 21.79 21.31
C ASP A 143 -15.73 21.34 20.37
N VAL A 144 -15.58 20.03 20.22
CA VAL A 144 -14.52 19.38 19.44
C VAL A 144 -15.07 18.26 18.56
N VAL A 145 -14.46 18.07 17.40
CA VAL A 145 -14.64 16.86 16.58
C VAL A 145 -13.30 16.16 16.37
N VAL A 146 -13.31 14.83 16.46
CA VAL A 146 -12.13 13.99 16.21
C VAL A 146 -12.35 13.23 14.90
N LEU A 147 -11.50 13.49 13.90
CA LEU A 147 -11.59 12.94 12.55
C LEU A 147 -10.47 11.93 12.32
N ASP A 148 -10.80 10.67 12.07
CA ASP A 148 -9.83 9.61 11.81
C ASP A 148 -9.52 9.52 10.32
N ALA A 149 -8.26 9.80 9.95
CA ALA A 149 -7.79 9.91 8.58
C ALA A 149 -7.40 8.57 7.93
N ARG A 150 -7.53 7.45 8.65
CA ARG A 150 -7.17 6.11 8.18
C ARG A 150 -8.26 5.49 7.30
N ARG A 151 -8.02 4.26 6.82
CA ARG A 151 -9.08 3.46 6.21
C ARG A 151 -10.18 3.13 7.23
N PHE A 152 -11.37 2.83 6.72
CA PHE A 152 -12.51 2.53 7.58
C PHE A 152 -12.30 1.25 8.41
N ASP A 153 -11.66 0.23 7.86
CA ASP A 153 -11.32 -1.02 8.57
C ASP A 153 -10.33 -0.79 9.73
N GLU A 154 -9.34 0.10 9.55
CA GLU A 154 -8.41 0.48 10.62
C GLU A 154 -9.14 1.22 11.76
N TYR A 155 -10.05 2.13 11.41
CA TYR A 155 -10.91 2.83 12.38
C TYR A 155 -11.83 1.87 13.14
N GLN A 156 -12.42 0.89 12.46
CA GLN A 156 -13.25 -0.13 13.10
C GLN A 156 -12.46 -1.03 14.06
N THR A 157 -11.20 -1.29 13.75
CA THR A 157 -10.32 -2.10 14.62
C THR A 157 -10.13 -1.42 15.98
N MET A 158 -9.81 -0.13 15.96
CA MET A 158 -9.69 0.70 17.16
C MET A 158 -9.76 2.19 16.79
N SER A 159 -10.36 3.02 17.65
CA SER A 159 -10.55 4.45 17.38
C SER A 159 -10.49 5.30 18.65
N ILE A 160 -10.20 6.59 18.50
CA ILE A 160 -10.31 7.55 19.60
C ILE A 160 -11.79 7.70 20.00
N PRO A 161 -12.12 7.82 21.31
CA PRO A 161 -13.49 8.01 21.76
C PRO A 161 -14.21 9.15 21.03
N ASN A 162 -15.45 8.89 20.61
CA ASN A 162 -16.27 9.81 19.80
C ASN A 162 -15.71 10.16 18.41
N GLY A 163 -14.66 9.49 17.94
CA GLY A 163 -14.10 9.68 16.61
C GLY A 163 -15.10 9.43 15.49
N VAL A 164 -14.88 10.09 14.35
CA VAL A 164 -15.61 9.92 13.09
C VAL A 164 -14.61 9.55 12.00
N SER A 165 -14.87 8.47 11.26
CA SER A 165 -14.05 8.09 10.11
C SER A 165 -14.20 9.11 8.98
N VAL A 166 -13.09 9.74 8.60
CA VAL A 166 -12.96 10.69 7.48
C VAL A 166 -11.59 10.46 6.83
N PRO A 167 -11.44 9.45 5.95
CA PRO A 167 -10.17 9.13 5.29
C PRO A 167 -9.50 10.35 4.67
N GLY A 168 -8.16 10.42 4.71
CA GLY A 168 -7.41 11.68 4.52
C GLY A 168 -7.87 12.60 3.38
N ALA A 169 -8.13 12.08 2.17
CA ALA A 169 -8.56 12.90 1.03
C ALA A 169 -9.97 13.50 1.19
N GLU A 170 -10.82 12.90 2.03
CA GLU A 170 -12.16 13.38 2.34
C GLU A 170 -12.14 14.58 3.30
N LEU A 171 -11.05 14.83 4.03
CA LEU A 171 -11.03 15.83 5.12
C LEU A 171 -11.46 17.23 4.67
N VAL A 172 -10.86 17.76 3.60
CA VAL A 172 -11.18 19.12 3.10
C VAL A 172 -12.61 19.20 2.54
N LEU A 173 -13.10 18.09 1.97
CA LEU A 173 -14.45 17.99 1.43
C LEU A 173 -15.49 17.98 2.55
N ARG A 174 -15.27 17.21 3.62
CA ARG A 174 -16.29 16.88 4.64
C ARG A 174 -16.23 17.70 5.92
N ALA A 175 -15.06 18.25 6.29
CA ALA A 175 -14.84 18.82 7.62
C ALA A 175 -15.79 19.98 7.98
N ARG A 176 -16.22 20.79 6.99
CA ARG A 176 -17.15 21.92 7.22
C ARG A 176 -18.55 21.49 7.64
N GLU A 177 -19.01 20.32 7.18
CA GLU A 177 -20.31 19.77 7.61
C GLU A 177 -20.21 19.14 9.02
N LEU A 178 -19.02 18.65 9.38
CA LEU A 178 -18.76 18.03 10.69
C LEU A 178 -18.47 19.08 11.78
N ALA A 179 -17.90 20.22 11.41
CA ALA A 179 -17.58 21.35 12.28
C ALA A 179 -18.02 22.69 11.67
N PRO A 180 -19.33 22.91 11.47
CA PRO A 180 -19.86 24.10 10.78
C PRO A 180 -19.64 25.40 11.57
N ASN A 181 -19.51 25.29 12.90
CA ASN A 181 -19.15 26.41 13.75
C ASN A 181 -17.63 26.65 13.66
N PRO A 182 -17.15 27.83 13.22
CA PRO A 182 -15.71 28.09 13.10
C PRO A 182 -14.96 28.10 14.44
N GLN A 183 -15.67 28.11 15.57
CA GLN A 183 -15.08 27.95 16.89
C GLN A 183 -14.92 26.48 17.31
N THR A 184 -15.61 25.53 16.66
CA THR A 184 -15.44 24.09 16.92
C THR A 184 -14.02 23.68 16.56
N ARG A 185 -13.33 23.02 17.48
CA ARG A 185 -11.97 22.51 17.24
C ARG A 185 -12.02 21.22 16.43
N ILE A 186 -11.17 21.15 15.41
CA ILE A 186 -11.00 19.94 14.61
C ILE A 186 -9.69 19.26 15.04
N ILE A 187 -9.79 18.02 15.50
CA ILE A 187 -8.64 17.18 15.84
C ILE A 187 -8.57 16.06 14.80
N VAL A 188 -7.46 15.95 14.07
CA VAL A 188 -7.24 14.84 13.12
C VAL A 188 -6.37 13.78 13.78
N ASN A 189 -6.76 12.51 13.74
CA ASN A 189 -5.94 11.40 14.22
C ASN A 189 -5.64 10.37 13.13
N CYS A 190 -4.63 9.55 13.42
CA CYS A 190 -4.41 8.27 12.76
C CYS A 190 -3.91 7.26 13.81
N ALA A 191 -3.18 6.23 13.40
CA ALA A 191 -2.61 5.25 14.34
C ALA A 191 -1.33 5.78 15.00
N GLY A 192 -0.42 6.34 14.19
CA GLY A 192 0.82 7.00 14.61
C GLY A 192 0.75 8.50 14.31
N ARG A 193 1.61 8.98 13.41
CA ARG A 193 1.80 10.43 13.14
C ARG A 193 1.51 10.86 11.71
N THR A 194 1.98 10.10 10.72
CA THR A 194 1.98 10.50 9.30
C THR A 194 0.63 11.04 8.79
N ARG A 195 -0.44 10.24 8.83
CA ARG A 195 -1.77 10.62 8.29
C ARG A 195 -2.43 11.75 9.07
N SER A 196 -2.19 11.88 10.38
CA SER A 196 -2.73 13.01 11.15
C SER A 196 -2.03 14.31 10.82
N ILE A 197 -0.70 14.30 10.65
CA ILE A 197 0.06 15.49 10.19
C ILE A 197 -0.44 15.94 8.81
N ILE A 198 -0.47 15.03 7.84
CA ILE A 198 -0.92 15.33 6.47
C ILE A 198 -2.37 15.81 6.46
N GLY A 199 -3.26 15.16 7.21
CA GLY A 199 -4.66 15.55 7.30
C GLY A 199 -4.87 16.92 7.96
N THR A 200 -4.19 17.20 9.08
CA THR A 200 -4.21 18.52 9.74
C THR A 200 -3.67 19.59 8.81
N GLN A 201 -2.52 19.37 8.18
CA GLN A 201 -1.92 20.35 7.28
C GLN A 201 -2.73 20.53 6.00
N SER A 202 -3.51 19.53 5.57
CA SER A 202 -4.47 19.66 4.47
C SER A 202 -5.55 20.68 4.78
N LEU A 203 -6.14 20.59 5.98
CA LEU A 203 -7.16 21.54 6.44
C LEU A 203 -6.58 22.95 6.64
N VAL A 204 -5.35 23.06 7.15
CA VAL A 204 -4.63 24.34 7.29
C VAL A 204 -4.33 24.95 5.92
N ASN A 205 -3.81 24.18 4.97
CA ASN A 205 -3.51 24.66 3.62
C ASN A 205 -4.79 25.09 2.87
N ALA A 206 -5.90 24.39 3.07
CA ALA A 206 -7.20 24.76 2.53
C ALA A 206 -7.83 26.00 3.21
N GLY A 207 -7.25 26.48 4.30
CA GLY A 207 -7.68 27.71 4.97
C GLY A 207 -9.00 27.58 5.73
N LEU A 208 -9.28 26.41 6.31
CA LEU A 208 -10.45 26.26 7.19
C LEU A 208 -10.36 27.26 8.36
N PRO A 209 -11.49 27.88 8.75
CA PRO A 209 -11.49 28.88 9.81
C PRO A 209 -11.36 28.28 11.22
N ASN A 210 -11.60 26.97 11.35
CA ASN A 210 -11.55 26.24 12.62
C ASN A 210 -10.12 26.18 13.19
N PRO A 211 -9.96 26.16 14.53
CA PRO A 211 -8.70 25.73 15.12
C PRO A 211 -8.50 24.24 14.82
N VAL A 212 -7.47 23.92 14.05
CA VAL A 212 -7.13 22.54 13.65
C VAL A 212 -5.87 22.07 14.37
N SER A 213 -5.84 20.83 14.82
CA SER A 213 -4.64 20.20 15.37
C SER A 213 -4.61 18.70 15.06
N ALA A 214 -3.43 18.11 14.97
CA ALA A 214 -3.27 16.67 14.98
C ALA A 214 -3.36 16.14 16.42
N LEU A 215 -3.93 14.95 16.62
CA LEU A 215 -3.67 14.18 17.84
C LEU A 215 -2.25 13.62 17.75
N ARG A 216 -1.35 14.11 18.60
CA ARG A 216 0.05 13.70 18.61
C ARG A 216 0.15 12.21 18.90
N ASN A 217 0.82 11.50 17.98
CA ASN A 217 1.06 10.06 18.03
C ASN A 217 -0.21 9.17 17.96
N GLY A 218 -1.38 9.74 17.65
CA GLY A 218 -2.58 8.96 17.29
C GLY A 218 -3.05 7.97 18.37
N THR A 219 -3.59 6.83 17.93
CA THR A 219 -4.05 5.76 18.84
C THR A 219 -2.89 5.11 19.61
N ILE A 220 -1.67 5.08 19.05
CA ILE A 220 -0.47 4.66 19.79
C ILE A 220 -0.25 5.57 20.99
N GLY A 221 -0.21 6.88 20.78
CA GLY A 221 -0.05 7.88 21.84
C GLY A 221 -1.12 7.76 22.91
N TRP A 222 -2.37 7.51 22.49
CA TRP A 222 -3.50 7.27 23.39
C TRP A 222 -3.27 6.06 24.32
N LEU A 223 -2.84 4.92 23.77
CA LEU A 223 -2.51 3.73 24.56
C LEU A 223 -1.28 3.94 25.45
N LEU A 224 -0.25 4.63 24.94
CA LEU A 224 0.95 4.95 25.71
C LEU A 224 0.63 5.85 26.91
N ALA A 225 -0.33 6.77 26.76
CA ALA A 225 -0.86 7.60 27.83
C ALA A 225 -1.78 6.85 28.83
N GLY A 226 -1.99 5.55 28.65
CA GLY A 226 -2.86 4.73 29.51
C GLY A 226 -4.35 5.00 29.32
N GLN A 227 -4.73 5.53 28.16
CA GLN A 227 -6.12 5.90 27.85
C GLN A 227 -6.81 4.82 27.03
N THR A 228 -8.14 4.75 27.11
CA THR A 228 -8.95 3.68 26.50
C THR A 228 -9.41 4.06 25.09
N LEU A 229 -9.24 3.15 24.13
CA LEU A 229 -9.77 3.26 22.76
C LEU A 229 -11.20 2.68 22.68
N ASP A 230 -11.98 3.19 21.73
CA ASP A 230 -13.22 2.57 21.28
C ASP A 230 -12.90 1.47 20.23
N HIS A 231 -13.80 0.50 20.04
CA HIS A 231 -13.66 -0.59 19.06
C HIS A 231 -14.99 -0.83 18.33
N GLY A 232 -14.94 -1.29 17.08
CA GLY A 232 -16.13 -1.64 16.29
C GLY A 232 -17.03 -0.45 15.93
N GLN A 233 -16.52 0.78 16.03
CA GLN A 233 -17.29 1.99 15.78
C GLN A 233 -17.62 2.16 14.29
N SER A 234 -18.76 2.81 13.99
CA SER A 234 -19.25 2.95 12.60
C SER A 234 -19.56 4.39 12.18
N ARG A 235 -19.25 5.39 13.01
CA ARG A 235 -19.43 6.81 12.66
C ARG A 235 -18.57 7.15 11.43
N ARG A 236 -19.19 7.69 10.37
CA ARG A 236 -18.55 8.05 9.10
C ARG A 236 -19.12 9.39 8.61
N PHE A 237 -18.37 10.09 7.76
CA PHE A 237 -18.84 11.30 7.08
C PHE A 237 -20.11 11.06 6.24
N ALA A 238 -20.84 12.13 5.94
CA ALA A 238 -22.00 12.13 5.06
C ALA A 238 -21.75 12.92 3.77
N GLN A 239 -22.72 12.92 2.86
CA GLN A 239 -22.68 13.79 1.67
C GLN A 239 -22.74 15.27 2.08
N VAL A 240 -22.08 16.11 1.29
CA VAL A 240 -21.95 17.55 1.57
C VAL A 240 -22.98 18.35 0.79
N SER A 241 -23.34 19.53 1.28
CA SER A 241 -24.18 20.45 0.52
C SER A 241 -23.44 21.01 -0.71
N PRO A 242 -24.15 21.43 -1.79
CA PRO A 242 -23.52 22.09 -2.93
C PRO A 242 -22.73 23.35 -2.56
N ALA A 243 -23.17 24.08 -1.52
CA ALA A 243 -22.47 25.26 -1.03
C ALA A 243 -21.13 24.91 -0.38
N THR A 244 -21.09 23.86 0.45
CA THR A 244 -19.84 23.35 1.03
C THR A 244 -18.89 22.86 -0.05
N LEU A 245 -19.40 22.11 -1.04
CA LEU A 245 -18.61 21.59 -2.14
C LEU A 245 -17.93 22.70 -2.94
N GLU A 246 -18.64 23.77 -3.28
CA GLU A 246 -18.09 24.86 -4.08
C GLU A 246 -16.94 25.59 -3.37
N VAL A 247 -17.08 25.83 -2.06
CA VAL A 247 -16.00 26.41 -1.24
C VAL A 247 -14.81 25.45 -1.17
N ALA A 248 -15.04 24.17 -0.85
CA ALA A 248 -13.98 23.18 -0.74
C ALA A 248 -13.22 22.99 -2.07
N ARG A 249 -13.92 23.03 -3.21
CA ARG A 249 -13.35 22.95 -4.55
C ARG A 249 -12.42 24.13 -4.85
N ALA A 250 -12.88 25.35 -4.58
CA ALA A 250 -12.07 26.54 -4.76
C ALA A 250 -10.81 26.52 -3.88
N ASP A 251 -10.93 26.04 -2.64
CA ASP A 251 -9.80 25.95 -1.71
C ASP A 251 -8.79 24.89 -2.14
N ALA A 252 -9.25 23.67 -2.43
CA ALA A 252 -8.39 22.60 -2.89
C ALA A 252 -7.68 22.95 -4.19
N ARG A 253 -8.36 23.62 -5.13
CA ARG A 253 -7.73 24.09 -6.37
C ARG A 253 -6.59 25.06 -6.10
N ARG A 254 -6.75 26.03 -5.17
CA ARG A 254 -5.66 26.95 -4.80
C ARG A 254 -4.47 26.21 -4.18
N VAL A 255 -4.72 25.18 -3.37
CA VAL A 255 -3.64 24.35 -2.79
C VAL A 255 -2.90 23.58 -3.88
N ALA A 256 -3.63 22.97 -4.82
CA ALA A 256 -3.04 22.26 -5.96
C ALA A 256 -2.20 23.19 -6.84
N ASP A 257 -2.73 24.37 -7.20
CA ASP A 257 -2.01 25.36 -8.00
C ASP A 257 -0.74 25.85 -7.28
N LYS A 258 -0.80 26.08 -5.96
CA LYS A 258 0.36 26.47 -5.14
C LYS A 258 1.45 25.39 -5.11
N ALA A 259 1.04 24.12 -5.14
CA ALA A 259 1.95 22.96 -5.24
C ALA A 259 2.41 22.67 -6.69
N GLY A 260 2.05 23.48 -7.68
CA GLY A 260 2.46 23.25 -9.07
C GLY A 260 1.85 21.99 -9.71
N VAL A 261 0.69 21.54 -9.22
CA VAL A 261 -0.05 20.42 -9.81
C VAL A 261 -0.46 20.76 -11.24
N LYS A 262 -0.17 19.87 -12.19
CA LYS A 262 -0.54 20.05 -13.60
C LYS A 262 -2.05 19.87 -13.79
N ARG A 263 -2.60 20.50 -14.82
CA ARG A 263 -3.98 20.26 -15.26
C ARG A 263 -3.96 19.36 -16.50
N GLY A 264 -4.94 18.50 -16.64
CA GLY A 264 -5.12 17.67 -17.82
C GLY A 264 -6.57 17.65 -18.29
N SER A 265 -6.76 17.43 -19.58
CA SER A 265 -8.03 17.08 -20.19
C SER A 265 -8.06 15.60 -20.58
N ARG A 266 -9.23 15.11 -21.01
CA ARG A 266 -9.36 13.78 -21.64
C ARG A 266 -8.44 13.61 -22.85
N ALA A 267 -8.23 14.67 -23.63
CA ALA A 267 -7.31 14.65 -24.76
C ALA A 267 -5.85 14.53 -24.29
N ASP A 268 -5.48 15.23 -23.21
CA ASP A 268 -4.15 15.09 -22.61
C ASP A 268 -3.94 13.69 -22.05
N LEU A 269 -4.93 13.11 -21.36
CA LEU A 269 -4.87 11.72 -20.89
C LEU A 269 -4.60 10.74 -22.04
N ALA A 270 -5.34 10.86 -23.14
CA ALA A 270 -5.14 9.99 -24.30
C ALA A 270 -3.73 10.15 -24.90
N ALA A 271 -3.23 11.38 -25.01
CA ALA A 271 -1.87 11.65 -25.48
C ALA A 271 -0.82 11.07 -24.53
N TRP A 272 -1.02 11.19 -23.22
CA TRP A 272 -0.14 10.68 -22.19
C TRP A 272 -0.11 9.15 -22.12
N GLN A 273 -1.24 8.48 -22.36
CA GLN A 273 -1.31 7.02 -22.45
C GLN A 273 -0.69 6.49 -23.75
N ALA A 274 -0.72 7.28 -24.84
CA ALA A 274 -0.09 6.93 -26.11
C ALA A 274 1.44 7.15 -26.11
N ASP A 275 1.98 7.95 -25.19
CA ASP A 275 3.41 8.18 -25.03
C ASP A 275 4.10 6.97 -24.41
N THR A 276 4.70 6.14 -25.27
CA THR A 276 5.42 4.93 -24.83
C THR A 276 6.76 5.22 -24.16
N THR A 277 7.21 6.48 -24.11
CA THR A 277 8.49 6.85 -23.49
C THR A 277 8.36 7.18 -22.00
N ARG A 278 7.14 7.16 -21.46
CA ARG A 278 6.82 7.50 -20.07
C ARG A 278 5.85 6.49 -19.47
N THR A 279 5.97 6.30 -18.17
CA THR A 279 4.97 5.60 -17.35
C THR A 279 3.90 6.60 -16.94
N THR A 280 2.64 6.30 -17.25
CA THR A 280 1.48 7.10 -16.81
C THR A 280 0.54 6.24 -15.99
N TYR A 281 0.43 6.55 -14.70
CA TYR A 281 -0.57 5.94 -13.83
C TYR A 281 -1.88 6.74 -13.86
N LEU A 282 -3.01 6.04 -13.98
CA LEU A 282 -4.34 6.63 -13.86
C LEU A 282 -5.01 6.11 -12.58
N PHE A 283 -5.23 7.02 -11.64
CA PHE A 283 -5.68 6.71 -10.29
C PHE A 283 -6.98 7.43 -9.95
N ASP A 284 -7.99 6.67 -9.52
CA ASP A 284 -9.22 7.21 -8.96
C ASP A 284 -9.05 7.33 -7.44
N VAL A 285 -9.15 8.56 -6.92
CA VAL A 285 -8.89 8.85 -5.51
C VAL A 285 -10.14 8.93 -4.64
N ARG A 286 -11.31 8.62 -5.21
CA ARG A 286 -12.59 8.57 -4.50
C ARG A 286 -12.68 7.33 -3.61
N THR A 287 -13.80 7.15 -2.94
CA THR A 287 -14.02 5.95 -2.12
C THR A 287 -14.11 4.69 -2.99
N PRO A 288 -13.76 3.50 -2.47
CA PRO A 288 -13.94 2.24 -3.19
C PRO A 288 -15.39 2.04 -3.66
N GLU A 289 -16.37 2.48 -2.85
CA GLU A 289 -17.78 2.37 -3.18
C GLU A 289 -18.16 3.24 -4.40
N GLU A 290 -17.62 4.46 -4.51
CA GLU A 290 -17.82 5.32 -5.68
C GLU A 290 -17.13 4.76 -6.93
N PHE A 291 -15.92 4.21 -6.78
CA PHE A 291 -15.20 3.56 -7.87
C PHE A 291 -15.99 2.38 -8.43
N GLU A 292 -16.45 1.46 -7.58
CA GLU A 292 -17.20 0.29 -8.02
C GLU A 292 -18.55 0.66 -8.65
N ALA A 293 -19.17 1.76 -8.19
CA ALA A 293 -20.40 2.28 -8.75
C ALA A 293 -20.23 2.86 -10.17
N GLY A 294 -19.03 3.31 -10.54
CA GLY A 294 -18.70 3.82 -11.87
C GLY A 294 -17.36 4.56 -11.86
N HIS A 295 -16.43 4.19 -12.74
CA HIS A 295 -15.08 4.76 -12.83
C HIS A 295 -14.60 4.94 -14.26
N VAL A 296 -13.57 5.77 -14.43
CA VAL A 296 -12.93 6.01 -15.74
C VAL A 296 -12.24 4.71 -16.19
N PRO A 297 -12.48 4.24 -17.43
CA PRO A 297 -11.87 3.02 -17.93
C PRO A 297 -10.34 2.99 -17.77
N GLY A 298 -9.84 1.88 -17.22
CA GLY A 298 -8.41 1.70 -16.95
C GLY A 298 -7.88 2.44 -15.71
N ALA A 299 -8.70 3.20 -14.99
CA ALA A 299 -8.31 3.77 -13.70
C ALA A 299 -8.19 2.67 -12.63
N ARG A 300 -7.20 2.79 -11.75
CA ARG A 300 -7.07 1.95 -10.54
C ARG A 300 -7.66 2.68 -9.35
N SER A 301 -8.48 2.00 -8.55
CA SER A 301 -8.96 2.54 -7.28
C SER A 301 -7.81 2.68 -6.28
N THR A 302 -7.52 3.90 -5.87
CA THR A 302 -6.48 4.25 -4.89
C THR A 302 -6.97 5.42 -4.03
N PRO A 303 -7.85 5.18 -3.03
CA PRO A 303 -8.43 6.26 -2.22
C PRO A 303 -7.37 7.25 -1.74
N GLY A 304 -7.61 8.55 -1.95
CA GLY A 304 -6.52 9.52 -2.01
C GLY A 304 -5.65 9.62 -0.75
N GLY A 305 -6.22 9.41 0.43
CA GLY A 305 -5.45 9.36 1.69
C GLY A 305 -4.47 8.18 1.73
N GLN A 306 -4.87 7.03 1.19
CA GLN A 306 -4.01 5.84 1.09
C GLN A 306 -3.01 5.95 -0.05
N LEU A 307 -3.36 6.58 -1.17
CA LEU A 307 -2.39 6.87 -2.23
C LEU A 307 -1.23 7.73 -1.73
N VAL A 308 -1.49 8.72 -0.87
CA VAL A 308 -0.44 9.54 -0.24
C VAL A 308 0.32 8.76 0.84
N GLN A 309 -0.34 7.88 1.59
CA GLN A 309 0.32 7.10 2.65
C GLN A 309 1.18 5.95 2.11
N GLU A 310 0.75 5.28 1.04
CA GLU A 310 1.34 4.03 0.51
C GLU A 310 1.70 4.18 -0.97
N THR A 311 2.22 5.35 -1.38
CA THR A 311 2.46 5.69 -2.79
C THR A 311 3.25 4.62 -3.54
N ASP A 312 4.24 4.01 -2.89
CA ASP A 312 5.11 2.97 -3.43
C ASP A 312 4.41 1.64 -3.76
N HIS A 313 3.23 1.37 -3.18
CA HIS A 313 2.38 0.22 -3.53
C HIS A 313 1.63 0.41 -4.86
N TYR A 314 1.52 1.66 -5.33
CA TYR A 314 0.76 2.04 -6.51
C TYR A 314 1.66 2.53 -7.64
N ALA A 315 2.51 3.51 -7.34
CA ALA A 315 3.49 4.11 -8.24
C ALA A 315 4.91 3.68 -7.83
N SER A 316 5.34 2.52 -8.32
CA SER A 316 6.65 1.93 -7.98
C SER A 316 7.79 2.37 -8.91
N VAL A 317 7.48 3.13 -9.98
CA VAL A 317 8.46 3.75 -10.88
C VAL A 317 8.67 5.20 -10.44
N ARG A 318 9.77 5.50 -9.74
CA ARG A 318 10.12 6.88 -9.38
C ARG A 318 10.41 7.67 -10.66
N GLY A 319 9.91 8.91 -10.75
CA GLY A 319 10.00 9.74 -11.97
C GLY A 319 8.83 9.56 -12.95
N ALA A 320 7.93 8.61 -12.70
CA ALA A 320 6.73 8.43 -13.51
C ALA A 320 5.72 9.58 -13.36
N ARG A 321 4.79 9.65 -14.31
CA ARG A 321 3.65 10.56 -14.29
C ARG A 321 2.44 9.92 -13.59
N ILE A 322 1.78 10.68 -12.72
CA ILE A 322 0.53 10.30 -12.06
C ILE A 322 -0.61 11.21 -12.55
N VAL A 323 -1.74 10.62 -12.91
CA VAL A 323 -2.97 11.34 -13.27
C VAL A 323 -4.06 10.93 -12.29
N LEU A 324 -4.63 11.92 -11.58
CA LEU A 324 -5.69 11.69 -10.60
C LEU A 324 -7.06 12.05 -11.17
N VAL A 325 -8.04 11.24 -10.78
CA VAL A 325 -9.45 11.40 -11.09
C VAL A 325 -10.27 11.53 -9.82
N ASP A 326 -11.17 12.50 -9.80
CA ASP A 326 -12.30 12.61 -8.90
C ASP A 326 -13.52 13.18 -9.65
N ASP A 327 -14.65 13.32 -8.97
CA ASP A 327 -15.90 13.89 -9.51
C ASP A 327 -16.39 15.13 -8.72
N ASP A 328 -15.62 15.55 -7.72
CA ASP A 328 -15.93 16.65 -6.81
C ASP A 328 -15.00 17.86 -7.00
N GLY A 329 -13.79 17.66 -7.52
CA GLY A 329 -12.76 18.67 -7.67
C GLY A 329 -12.04 19.05 -6.36
N VAL A 330 -12.17 18.25 -5.30
CA VAL A 330 -11.49 18.45 -4.00
C VAL A 330 -10.46 17.36 -3.78
N ARG A 331 -10.87 16.09 -3.82
CA ARG A 331 -10.05 14.93 -3.45
C ARG A 331 -8.81 14.79 -4.33
N GLY A 332 -8.98 14.87 -5.65
CA GLY A 332 -7.93 14.86 -6.65
C GLY A 332 -6.95 16.00 -6.46
N ASN A 333 -7.46 17.22 -6.26
CA ASN A 333 -6.62 18.40 -6.03
C ASN A 333 -5.79 18.30 -4.74
N MET A 334 -6.40 17.88 -3.64
CA MET A 334 -5.69 17.74 -2.36
C MET A 334 -4.65 16.62 -2.41
N SER A 335 -5.01 15.44 -2.92
CA SER A 335 -4.05 14.33 -3.06
C SER A 335 -2.91 14.68 -4.02
N ALA A 336 -3.20 15.33 -5.15
CA ALA A 336 -2.17 15.77 -6.09
C ALA A 336 -1.21 16.78 -5.44
N SER A 337 -1.70 17.70 -4.61
CA SER A 337 -0.84 18.67 -3.94
C SER A 337 0.24 18.00 -3.07
N TRP A 338 -0.10 16.87 -2.43
CA TRP A 338 0.85 16.10 -1.63
C TRP A 338 1.81 15.28 -2.49
N LEU A 339 1.32 14.64 -3.54
CA LEU A 339 2.18 13.92 -4.49
C LEU A 339 3.18 14.87 -5.17
N ALA A 340 2.76 16.08 -5.52
CA ALA A 340 3.66 17.10 -6.08
C ALA A 340 4.78 17.46 -5.10
N GLN A 341 4.45 17.68 -3.82
CA GLN A 341 5.40 17.95 -2.74
C GLN A 341 6.33 16.76 -2.42
N LEU A 342 5.86 15.53 -2.66
CA LEU A 342 6.65 14.29 -2.69
C LEU A 342 7.54 14.16 -3.94
N GLY A 343 7.57 15.18 -4.81
CA GLY A 343 8.42 15.23 -6.00
C GLY A 343 7.88 14.44 -7.20
N TRP A 344 6.58 14.12 -7.23
CA TRP A 344 5.96 13.45 -8.38
C TRP A 344 5.52 14.44 -9.46
N GLU A 345 5.66 14.05 -10.73
CA GLU A 345 4.93 14.69 -11.81
C GLU A 345 3.46 14.25 -11.73
N VAL A 346 2.58 15.15 -11.28
CA VAL A 346 1.17 14.83 -11.06
C VAL A 346 0.24 15.82 -11.75
N ALA A 347 -0.83 15.29 -12.36
CA ALA A 347 -1.91 16.04 -12.98
C ALA A 347 -3.27 15.64 -12.42
N VAL A 348 -4.24 16.57 -12.47
CA VAL A 348 -5.66 16.32 -12.20
C VAL A 348 -6.47 16.58 -13.46
N LEU A 349 -7.41 15.69 -13.80
CA LEU A 349 -8.29 15.85 -14.95
C LEU A 349 -9.44 16.82 -14.65
N ASP A 350 -9.64 17.82 -15.50
CA ASP A 350 -10.58 18.92 -15.28
C ASP A 350 -11.91 18.80 -16.05
N ASP A 351 -11.94 18.06 -17.15
CA ASP A 351 -13.07 18.05 -18.10
C ASP A 351 -13.84 16.72 -18.11
N LEU A 352 -13.71 15.92 -17.04
CA LEU A 352 -14.52 14.71 -16.85
C LEU A 352 -15.99 15.05 -16.62
N ASN A 353 -16.85 14.19 -17.13
CA ASN A 353 -18.29 14.24 -16.94
C ASN A 353 -18.82 12.85 -16.55
N ALA A 354 -20.11 12.76 -16.19
CA ALA A 354 -20.70 11.53 -15.68
C ALA A 354 -20.59 10.34 -16.64
N GLU A 355 -20.59 10.56 -17.97
CA GLU A 355 -20.45 9.50 -18.96
C GLU A 355 -19.04 8.91 -19.02
N ASP A 356 -18.02 9.65 -18.56
CA ASP A 356 -16.64 9.15 -18.52
C ASP A 356 -16.46 8.09 -17.42
N PHE A 357 -17.35 8.03 -16.42
CA PHE A 357 -17.34 7.04 -15.33
C PHE A 357 -18.11 5.77 -15.72
N SER A 358 -17.73 5.18 -16.85
CA SER A 358 -18.50 4.12 -17.54
C SER A 358 -18.15 2.67 -17.15
N GLU A 359 -16.98 2.42 -16.56
CA GLU A 359 -16.59 1.08 -16.11
C GLU A 359 -17.12 0.83 -14.69
N HIS A 360 -17.59 -0.38 -14.38
CA HIS A 360 -18.23 -0.71 -13.11
C HIS A 360 -17.58 -1.93 -12.44
N GLY A 361 -17.71 -2.02 -11.12
CA GLY A 361 -17.19 -3.12 -10.31
C GLY A 361 -15.76 -2.90 -9.83
N ALA A 362 -15.19 -3.92 -9.19
CA ALA A 362 -13.85 -3.85 -8.61
C ALA A 362 -12.77 -3.79 -9.70
N TRP A 363 -11.65 -3.12 -9.39
CA TRP A 363 -10.52 -3.01 -10.30
C TRP A 363 -9.96 -4.39 -10.66
N ASN A 364 -9.82 -4.66 -11.95
CA ASN A 364 -9.21 -5.89 -12.44
C ASN A 364 -7.71 -5.68 -12.72
N ALA A 365 -6.86 -6.15 -11.81
CA ALA A 365 -5.42 -6.01 -11.94
C ALA A 365 -4.89 -6.69 -13.22
N PRO A 366 -4.05 -6.00 -14.04
CA PRO A 366 -3.39 -6.63 -15.16
C PRO A 366 -2.44 -7.72 -14.65
N THR A 367 -2.67 -8.95 -15.10
CA THR A 367 -1.81 -10.10 -14.79
C THR A 367 -1.43 -10.79 -16.10
N PRO A 368 -0.26 -11.46 -16.16
CA PRO A 368 0.10 -12.24 -17.33
C PRO A 368 -0.90 -13.39 -17.53
N PRO A 369 -0.97 -13.95 -18.76
CA PRO A 369 -1.76 -15.14 -19.02
C PRO A 369 -1.47 -16.23 -17.98
N GLN A 370 -2.51 -16.70 -17.32
CA GLN A 370 -2.36 -17.74 -16.30
C GLN A 370 -1.98 -19.06 -16.96
N PRO A 371 -1.08 -19.85 -16.35
CA PRO A 371 -0.73 -21.16 -16.89
C PRO A 371 -1.96 -22.07 -16.91
N GLN A 372 -2.09 -22.88 -17.96
CA GLN A 372 -3.06 -23.97 -17.98
C GLN A 372 -2.58 -25.06 -17.02
N VAL A 373 -3.43 -25.42 -16.07
CA VAL A 373 -3.12 -26.37 -14.99
C VAL A 373 -4.30 -27.30 -14.79
N GLU A 374 -4.04 -28.49 -14.26
CA GLU A 374 -5.10 -29.42 -13.91
C GLU A 374 -5.80 -28.97 -12.63
N GLU A 375 -7.13 -28.94 -12.65
CA GLU A 375 -7.96 -28.48 -11.54
C GLU A 375 -8.75 -29.61 -10.91
N VAL A 376 -8.96 -29.51 -9.60
CA VAL A 376 -9.84 -30.41 -8.84
C VAL A 376 -10.91 -29.62 -8.10
N SER A 377 -12.09 -30.23 -7.92
CA SER A 377 -13.15 -29.64 -7.10
C SER A 377 -12.88 -29.81 -5.61
N ALA A 378 -13.58 -29.04 -4.78
CA ALA A 378 -13.52 -29.16 -3.33
C ALA A 378 -13.97 -30.56 -2.85
N GLU A 379 -14.96 -31.16 -3.50
CA GLU A 379 -15.45 -32.51 -3.21
C GLU A 379 -14.42 -33.57 -3.54
N THR A 380 -13.78 -33.48 -4.71
CA THR A 380 -12.70 -34.40 -5.10
C THR A 380 -11.53 -34.31 -4.13
N LEU A 381 -11.10 -33.09 -3.75
CA LEU A 381 -10.06 -32.90 -2.75
C LEU A 381 -10.46 -33.51 -1.40
N ARG A 382 -11.70 -33.30 -0.96
CA ARG A 382 -12.23 -33.89 0.28
C ARG A 382 -12.18 -35.40 0.26
N GLU A 383 -12.51 -36.03 -0.87
CA GLU A 383 -12.44 -37.49 -1.05
C GLU A 383 -11.00 -37.98 -1.01
N TRP A 384 -10.08 -37.35 -1.74
CA TRP A 384 -8.66 -37.72 -1.72
C TRP A 384 -8.06 -37.64 -0.32
N ARG A 385 -8.40 -36.60 0.45
CA ARG A 385 -7.94 -36.45 1.83
C ARG A 385 -8.36 -37.60 2.76
N ARG A 386 -9.48 -38.29 2.48
CA ARG A 386 -9.92 -39.46 3.27
C ARG A 386 -9.09 -40.72 3.00
N HIS A 387 -8.57 -40.86 1.80
CA HIS A 387 -7.78 -42.02 1.39
C HIS A 387 -6.27 -41.85 1.64
N GLY A 388 -5.84 -40.65 2.03
CA GLY A 388 -4.44 -40.30 2.24
C GLY A 388 -3.72 -39.99 0.91
N ASP A 389 -2.39 -39.90 0.97
CA ASP A 389 -1.52 -39.73 -0.20
C ASP A 389 -1.69 -38.40 -0.99
N VAL A 390 -2.23 -37.36 -0.34
CA VAL A 390 -2.34 -35.99 -0.85
C VAL A 390 -1.77 -34.98 0.14
N ALA A 391 -0.91 -34.08 -0.33
CA ALA A 391 -0.47 -32.91 0.42
C ALA A 391 -1.14 -31.64 -0.14
N VAL A 392 -1.69 -30.80 0.73
CA VAL A 392 -2.32 -29.53 0.35
C VAL A 392 -1.36 -28.39 0.70
N LEU A 393 -1.01 -27.54 -0.26
CA LEU A 393 -0.13 -26.38 -0.06
C LEU A 393 -0.97 -25.11 -0.18
N ASP A 394 -0.96 -24.26 0.85
CA ASP A 394 -1.67 -23.00 0.87
C ASP A 394 -0.70 -21.82 0.70
N PHE A 395 -0.87 -21.07 -0.39
CA PHE A 395 -0.09 -19.89 -0.75
C PHE A 395 -0.80 -18.58 -0.39
N THR A 396 -1.92 -18.60 0.34
CA THR A 396 -2.51 -17.37 0.89
C THR A 396 -1.54 -16.69 1.86
N SER A 397 -1.77 -15.42 2.22
CA SER A 397 -0.96 -14.78 3.28
C SER A 397 -1.06 -15.55 4.59
N SER A 398 0.00 -15.60 5.38
CA SER A 398 0.01 -16.34 6.65
C SER A 398 -1.10 -15.89 7.59
N ALA A 399 -1.45 -14.59 7.59
CA ALA A 399 -2.57 -14.05 8.37
C ALA A 399 -3.93 -14.66 7.96
N ASN A 400 -4.17 -14.84 6.66
CA ASN A 400 -5.39 -15.47 6.15
C ASN A 400 -5.41 -16.97 6.48
N TYR A 401 -4.28 -17.66 6.34
CA TYR A 401 -4.15 -19.06 6.71
C TYR A 401 -4.48 -19.25 8.19
N VAL A 402 -3.84 -18.50 9.08
CA VAL A 402 -4.09 -18.54 10.53
C VAL A 402 -5.54 -18.22 10.85
N LYS A 403 -6.15 -17.26 10.13
CA LYS A 403 -7.57 -16.96 10.27
C LYS A 403 -8.45 -18.15 9.91
N GLN A 404 -8.18 -18.84 8.80
CA GLN A 404 -8.90 -20.04 8.36
C GLN A 404 -8.23 -20.69 7.14
N HIS A 405 -8.18 -22.02 7.11
CA HIS A 405 -7.62 -22.79 5.99
C HIS A 405 -8.27 -24.17 5.86
N ILE A 406 -7.97 -24.87 4.76
CA ILE A 406 -8.38 -26.26 4.54
C ILE A 406 -7.66 -27.15 5.57
N PRO A 407 -8.36 -28.03 6.32
CA PRO A 407 -7.71 -28.81 7.37
C PRO A 407 -6.50 -29.60 6.87
N GLY A 408 -5.41 -29.59 7.63
CA GLY A 408 -4.14 -30.25 7.29
C GLY A 408 -3.38 -29.66 6.09
N ALA A 409 -3.79 -28.48 5.57
CA ALA A 409 -3.02 -27.77 4.56
C ALA A 409 -1.74 -27.19 5.16
N TRP A 410 -0.65 -27.24 4.41
CA TRP A 410 0.64 -26.67 4.77
C TRP A 410 0.77 -25.27 4.19
N TRP A 411 0.90 -24.26 5.05
CA TRP A 411 1.20 -22.91 4.61
C TRP A 411 2.66 -22.81 4.14
N THR A 412 2.89 -22.18 2.99
CA THR A 412 4.24 -22.00 2.44
C THR A 412 4.38 -20.70 1.64
N LEU A 413 5.58 -20.13 1.69
CA LEU A 413 6.01 -19.05 0.81
C LEU A 413 6.39 -19.61 -0.56
N ARG A 414 5.88 -19.01 -1.63
CA ARG A 414 6.26 -19.40 -3.00
C ARG A 414 7.76 -19.20 -3.26
N ALA A 415 8.36 -18.16 -2.69
CA ALA A 415 9.80 -17.92 -2.79
C ALA A 415 10.65 -19.01 -2.11
N ASP A 416 10.11 -19.71 -1.10
CA ASP A 416 10.81 -20.68 -0.22
C ASP A 416 10.46 -22.16 -0.54
N LEU A 417 9.80 -22.41 -1.68
CA LEU A 417 9.22 -23.72 -2.03
C LEU A 417 10.16 -24.90 -1.87
N ALA A 418 11.42 -24.78 -2.30
CA ALA A 418 12.40 -25.85 -2.23
C ALA A 418 12.73 -26.25 -0.78
N GLN A 419 12.74 -25.30 0.15
CA GLN A 419 12.97 -25.58 1.56
C GLN A 419 11.68 -26.07 2.23
N ALA A 420 10.54 -25.45 1.94
CA ALA A 420 9.25 -25.83 2.48
C ALA A 420 8.88 -27.29 2.16
N LEU A 421 9.15 -27.74 0.93
CA LEU A 421 8.90 -29.12 0.51
C LEU A 421 9.73 -30.17 1.27
N GLN A 422 10.83 -29.79 1.93
CA GLN A 422 11.58 -30.70 2.80
C GLN A 422 10.87 -30.94 4.14
N ALA A 423 10.04 -29.99 4.59
CA ALA A 423 9.25 -30.11 5.81
C ALA A 423 7.88 -30.77 5.57
N ILE A 424 7.38 -30.73 4.34
CA ILE A 424 6.09 -31.31 3.95
C ILE A 424 6.25 -32.82 3.71
N PRO A 425 5.42 -33.69 4.31
CA PRO A 425 5.45 -35.12 4.03
C PRO A 425 5.30 -35.43 2.54
N VAL A 426 6.12 -36.36 2.05
CA VAL A 426 6.06 -36.82 0.65
C VAL A 426 4.67 -37.41 0.40
N ALA A 427 4.02 -36.94 -0.66
CA ALA A 427 2.72 -37.42 -1.11
C ALA A 427 2.80 -37.93 -2.55
N GLY A 428 1.89 -38.83 -2.93
CA GLY A 428 1.71 -39.27 -4.30
C GLY A 428 1.12 -38.20 -5.21
N ARG A 429 0.47 -37.17 -4.64
CA ARG A 429 0.00 -35.98 -5.36
C ARG A 429 -0.04 -34.73 -4.46
N TYR A 430 0.02 -33.56 -5.09
CA TYR A 430 -0.09 -32.26 -4.40
C TYR A 430 -1.30 -31.48 -4.91
N VAL A 431 -2.00 -30.77 -4.01
CA VAL A 431 -3.06 -29.84 -4.37
C VAL A 431 -2.71 -28.45 -3.84
N LEU A 432 -2.59 -27.49 -4.75
CA LEU A 432 -2.22 -26.12 -4.44
C LEU A 432 -3.49 -25.28 -4.28
N THR A 433 -3.52 -24.45 -3.25
CA THR A 433 -4.60 -23.49 -3.01
C THR A 433 -4.05 -22.13 -2.58
N CYS A 434 -4.90 -21.12 -2.70
CA CYS A 434 -4.81 -19.84 -2.03
C CYS A 434 -6.24 -19.29 -1.99
N GLY A 435 -6.48 -18.05 -1.56
CA GLY A 435 -7.84 -17.49 -1.47
C GLY A 435 -8.70 -17.72 -2.73
N SER A 436 -8.16 -17.46 -3.92
CA SER A 436 -8.87 -17.52 -5.21
C SER A 436 -8.23 -18.41 -6.28
N SER A 437 -7.27 -19.26 -5.90
CA SER A 437 -6.37 -20.04 -6.79
C SER A 437 -5.34 -19.26 -7.63
N LYS A 438 -5.48 -17.94 -7.81
CA LYS A 438 -4.61 -17.15 -8.71
C LYS A 438 -3.11 -17.30 -8.42
N LEU A 439 -2.70 -17.18 -7.16
CA LEU A 439 -1.29 -17.34 -6.79
C LEU A 439 -0.84 -18.80 -6.86
N ALA A 440 -1.69 -19.74 -6.43
CA ALA A 440 -1.40 -21.17 -6.46
C ALA A 440 -1.09 -21.69 -7.88
N ARG A 441 -1.78 -21.18 -8.90
CA ARG A 441 -1.54 -21.53 -10.31
C ARG A 441 -0.11 -21.24 -10.75
N LEU A 442 0.47 -20.13 -10.27
CA LEU A 442 1.83 -19.73 -10.62
C LEU A 442 2.91 -20.62 -9.97
N ALA A 443 2.54 -21.46 -9.00
CA ALA A 443 3.45 -22.36 -8.31
C ALA A 443 3.45 -23.80 -8.86
N VAL A 444 2.49 -24.17 -9.74
CA VAL A 444 2.32 -25.55 -10.23
C VAL A 444 3.61 -26.10 -10.84
N ALA A 445 4.16 -25.43 -11.85
CA ALA A 445 5.36 -25.90 -12.55
C ALA A 445 6.58 -26.03 -11.64
N GLU A 446 6.70 -25.17 -10.62
CA GLU A 446 7.81 -25.21 -9.66
C GLU A 446 7.65 -26.40 -8.70
N VAL A 447 6.44 -26.67 -8.22
CA VAL A 447 6.16 -27.86 -7.38
C VAL A 447 6.33 -29.15 -8.18
N GLU A 448 5.90 -29.20 -9.44
CA GLU A 448 6.12 -30.36 -10.33
C GLU A 448 7.61 -30.65 -10.52
N ALA A 449 8.39 -29.61 -10.83
CA ALA A 449 9.83 -29.73 -11.04
C ALA A 449 10.58 -30.19 -9.78
N LEU A 450 10.17 -29.71 -8.59
CA LEU A 450 10.83 -30.03 -7.32
C LEU A 450 10.43 -31.41 -6.77
N THR A 451 9.21 -31.87 -7.04
CA THR A 451 8.68 -33.11 -6.43
C THR A 451 8.66 -34.30 -7.40
N GLY A 452 8.58 -34.05 -8.71
CA GLY A 452 8.34 -35.09 -9.71
C GLY A 452 6.99 -35.79 -9.55
N LYS A 453 6.01 -35.16 -8.88
CA LYS A 453 4.67 -35.71 -8.61
C LYS A 453 3.59 -34.94 -9.37
N PRO A 454 2.41 -35.55 -9.59
CA PRO A 454 1.23 -34.84 -10.06
C PRO A 454 0.84 -33.69 -9.14
N VAL A 455 0.60 -32.51 -9.73
CA VAL A 455 0.19 -31.29 -9.03
C VAL A 455 -1.12 -30.79 -9.62
N PHE A 456 -2.08 -30.50 -8.75
CA PHE A 456 -3.38 -29.97 -9.11
C PHE A 456 -3.61 -28.63 -8.42
N VAL A 457 -4.52 -27.82 -8.95
CA VAL A 457 -4.99 -26.61 -8.28
C VAL A 457 -6.42 -26.81 -7.81
N LEU A 458 -6.72 -26.39 -6.58
CA LEU A 458 -8.10 -26.34 -6.12
C LEU A 458 -8.85 -25.26 -6.93
N LYS A 459 -9.88 -25.67 -7.67
CA LYS A 459 -10.70 -24.77 -8.47
C LYS A 459 -11.27 -23.66 -7.58
N ASP A 460 -11.07 -22.41 -7.99
CA ASP A 460 -11.45 -21.18 -7.26
C ASP A 460 -10.87 -21.07 -5.82
N GLY A 461 -9.89 -21.91 -5.48
CA GLY A 461 -9.11 -21.84 -4.25
C GLY A 461 -9.90 -22.15 -2.98
N THR A 462 -9.38 -21.70 -1.84
CA THR A 462 -10.01 -21.90 -0.53
C THR A 462 -11.40 -21.25 -0.46
N ALA A 463 -11.69 -20.23 -1.29
CA ALA A 463 -13.03 -19.68 -1.41
C ALA A 463 -14.08 -20.71 -1.87
N SER A 464 -13.74 -21.63 -2.78
CA SER A 464 -14.69 -22.68 -3.21
C SER A 464 -14.92 -23.72 -2.11
N TRP A 465 -13.87 -24.05 -1.35
CA TRP A 465 -13.98 -24.93 -0.19
C TRP A 465 -14.95 -24.37 0.86
N ILE A 466 -14.83 -23.06 1.14
CA ILE A 466 -15.74 -22.33 2.03
C ILE A 466 -17.16 -22.31 1.46
N ALA A 467 -17.33 -22.00 0.17
CA ALA A 467 -18.62 -21.96 -0.49
C ALA A 467 -19.34 -23.33 -0.50
N ALA A 468 -18.58 -24.42 -0.53
CA ALA A 468 -19.08 -25.79 -0.40
C ALA A 468 -19.48 -26.18 1.04
N GLY A 469 -19.34 -25.28 2.01
CA GLY A 469 -19.68 -25.51 3.42
C GLY A 469 -18.82 -26.60 4.08
N LEU A 470 -17.60 -26.79 3.60
CA LEU A 470 -16.67 -27.78 4.13
C LEU A 470 -15.94 -27.25 5.36
N GLU A 471 -15.52 -28.19 6.23
CA GLU A 471 -14.83 -27.88 7.48
C GLU A 471 -13.53 -27.10 7.25
N LEU A 472 -13.26 -26.14 8.14
CA LEU A 472 -12.07 -25.31 8.14
C LEU A 472 -11.27 -25.56 9.42
N GLU A 473 -9.97 -25.37 9.32
CA GLU A 473 -9.05 -25.33 10.45
C GLU A 473 -8.57 -23.87 10.67
N HIS A 474 -8.16 -23.56 11.90
CA HIS A 474 -7.74 -22.23 12.34
C HIS A 474 -6.43 -22.33 13.12
N GLY A 475 -5.67 -21.24 13.18
CA GLY A 475 -4.39 -21.19 13.88
C GLY A 475 -3.20 -21.60 13.02
N GLU A 476 -2.06 -21.79 13.66
CA GLU A 476 -0.77 -22.13 13.02
C GLU A 476 -0.57 -23.65 12.97
N SER A 477 -1.48 -24.37 12.31
CA SER A 477 -1.47 -25.85 12.33
C SER A 477 -0.23 -26.45 11.65
N HIS A 478 0.07 -26.03 10.41
CA HIS A 478 1.16 -26.58 9.59
C HIS A 478 1.90 -25.48 8.81
N LEU A 479 2.94 -24.91 9.42
CA LEU A 479 3.79 -23.90 8.78
C LEU A 479 5.04 -24.57 8.18
N ALA A 480 5.12 -24.64 6.84
CA ALA A 480 6.29 -25.17 6.13
C ALA A 480 7.37 -24.09 5.85
N SER A 481 6.98 -22.82 5.93
CA SER A 481 7.87 -21.65 5.78
C SER A 481 7.81 -20.76 7.02
N PRO A 482 8.81 -19.90 7.27
CA PRO A 482 8.71 -18.86 8.29
C PRO A 482 7.68 -17.79 7.91
N ARG A 483 6.96 -17.25 8.91
CA ARG A 483 5.93 -16.21 8.70
C ARG A 483 6.54 -14.81 8.51
N ILE A 484 7.30 -14.65 7.44
CA ILE A 484 7.95 -13.39 7.06
C ILE A 484 7.25 -12.67 5.90
N ASP A 485 6.09 -13.18 5.44
CA ASP A 485 5.29 -12.64 4.33
C ASP A 485 4.66 -11.27 4.61
N ARG A 486 4.61 -10.88 5.88
CA ARG A 486 4.05 -9.59 6.34
C ARG A 486 4.88 -9.02 7.48
N TYR A 487 5.23 -7.74 7.38
CA TYR A 487 5.81 -6.96 8.46
C TYR A 487 4.77 -6.74 9.57
N ARG A 488 5.14 -7.01 10.83
CA ARG A 488 4.28 -6.74 11.99
C ARG A 488 4.33 -5.25 12.34
N ARG A 489 3.58 -4.46 11.58
CA ARG A 489 3.42 -3.00 11.74
C ARG A 489 3.01 -2.65 13.18
N PRO A 490 3.82 -1.91 13.95
CA PRO A 490 3.51 -1.54 15.34
C PRO A 490 2.27 -0.65 15.48
N TYR A 491 1.82 -0.06 14.38
CA TYR A 491 0.67 0.84 14.27
C TYR A 491 -0.61 0.18 13.77
N GLU A 492 -0.61 -1.14 13.54
CA GLU A 492 -1.82 -1.89 13.19
C GLU A 492 -2.22 -2.86 14.33
N GLY A 493 -3.51 -2.92 14.64
CA GLY A 493 -4.03 -3.75 15.73
C GLY A 493 -3.81 -3.14 17.13
N THR A 494 -3.93 -3.98 18.15
CA THR A 494 -3.92 -3.57 19.57
C THR A 494 -2.98 -4.42 20.43
N ASP A 495 -2.27 -5.35 19.82
CA ASP A 495 -1.48 -6.41 20.45
C ASP A 495 0.04 -6.20 20.33
N ALA A 496 0.46 -5.11 19.67
CA ALA A 496 1.86 -4.72 19.65
C ALA A 496 2.33 -4.33 21.07
N PRO A 497 3.52 -4.77 21.50
CA PRO A 497 4.06 -4.39 22.81
C PRO A 497 4.35 -2.89 22.85
N ARG A 498 4.24 -2.28 24.03
CA ARG A 498 4.42 -0.83 24.23
C ARG A 498 5.80 -0.36 23.78
N GLU A 499 6.82 -1.19 23.96
CA GLU A 499 8.19 -0.92 23.55
C GLU A 499 8.32 -0.83 22.03
N ALA A 500 7.63 -1.69 21.28
CA ALA A 500 7.62 -1.63 19.81
C ALA A 500 6.86 -0.40 19.29
N MET A 501 5.75 -0.05 19.94
CA MET A 501 5.02 1.18 19.64
C MET A 501 5.87 2.43 19.88
N GLN A 502 6.63 2.48 20.99
CA GLN A 502 7.53 3.60 21.27
C GLN A 502 8.71 3.64 20.29
N ALA A 503 9.34 2.50 20.00
CA ALA A 503 10.43 2.42 19.04
C ALA A 503 10.02 2.89 17.63
N TYR A 504 8.77 2.62 17.22
CA TYR A 504 8.20 3.15 15.98
C TYR A 504 8.16 4.68 15.96
N LEU A 505 7.71 5.31 17.06
CA LEU A 505 7.68 6.77 17.16
C LEU A 505 9.10 7.36 17.17
N ASP A 506 10.01 6.75 17.93
CA ASP A 506 11.42 7.18 18.00
C ASP A 506 12.09 7.11 16.62
N TRP A 507 11.76 6.10 15.83
CA TRP A 507 12.18 5.99 14.44
C TRP A 507 11.60 7.12 13.56
N GLU A 508 10.29 7.40 13.64
CA GLU A 508 9.66 8.47 12.85
C GLU A 508 10.36 9.83 13.11
N TYR A 509 10.68 10.17 14.36
CA TYR A 509 11.37 11.43 14.69
C TYR A 509 12.77 11.57 14.03
N GLY A 510 13.43 10.46 13.72
CA GLY A 510 14.75 10.45 13.06
C GLY A 510 14.70 10.55 11.53
N LEU A 511 13.51 10.54 10.92
CA LEU A 511 13.38 10.42 9.46
C LEU A 511 13.85 11.66 8.69
N VAL A 512 13.67 12.86 9.23
CA VAL A 512 14.12 14.10 8.56
C VAL A 512 15.64 14.13 8.41
N GLU A 513 16.38 13.64 9.41
CA GLU A 513 17.83 13.53 9.33
C GLU A 513 18.28 12.46 8.32
N GLN A 514 17.58 11.32 8.29
CA GLN A 514 17.83 10.27 7.28
C GLN A 514 17.58 10.77 5.86
N LEU A 515 16.51 11.56 5.62
CA LEU A 515 16.27 12.18 4.31
C LEU A 515 17.43 13.08 3.88
N ALA A 516 18.01 13.84 4.82
CA ALA A 516 19.15 14.70 4.54
C ALA A 516 20.42 13.90 4.19
N ARG A 517 20.64 12.73 4.81
CA ARG A 517 21.76 11.83 4.48
C ARG A 517 21.57 11.15 3.12
N ASP A 518 20.36 10.69 2.83
CA ASP A 518 20.01 10.12 1.51
C ASP A 518 20.21 11.16 0.39
N GLY A 519 19.56 12.32 0.53
CA GLY A 519 19.76 13.46 -0.38
C GLY A 519 19.25 13.25 -1.81
N THR A 520 18.40 12.25 -2.08
CA THR A 520 17.83 12.01 -3.42
C THR A 520 16.35 12.35 -3.54
N HIS A 521 15.70 12.73 -2.43
CA HIS A 521 14.25 12.76 -2.35
C HIS A 521 13.58 13.84 -3.20
N GLY A 522 14.15 15.04 -3.29
CA GLY A 522 13.57 16.17 -4.02
C GLY A 522 12.23 16.67 -3.46
N PHE A 523 11.90 16.28 -2.22
CA PHE A 523 10.68 16.74 -1.55
C PHE A 523 10.76 18.23 -1.22
N TYR A 524 9.61 18.90 -1.21
CA TYR A 524 9.46 20.28 -0.76
C TYR A 524 8.11 20.45 -0.05
N VAL A 525 7.97 21.52 0.74
CA VAL A 525 6.73 21.82 1.47
C VAL A 525 6.30 23.24 1.15
N ILE A 526 5.06 23.41 0.68
CA ILE A 526 4.52 24.72 0.22
C ILE A 526 4.15 25.68 1.35
#